data_AF-A0A9D6UPW6-F1
#
_entry.id   AF-A0A9D6UPW6-F1
#
_cell.length_a   1.000
_cell.length_b   1.000
_cell.length_c   1.000
_cell.angle_alpha   90.00
_cell.angle_beta   90.00
_cell.angle_gamma   90.00
#
_symmetry.space_group_name_H-M   'P 1'
#
loop_
_entity.id
_entity.type
_entity.pdbx_description
1 polymer ?
#
loop_
_entity_poly.entity_id
_entity_poly.type
_entity_poly.pdbx_seq_one_letter_code
_entity_poly.pdbx_strand_id
1 'polypeptide(L)' 'GGSVTAPNLAFYNTEKQWDVENHGTTPDIEVENDPALVRQGRDPQLEKAVEVLLDSLKRNPLPKHEKPEFPNYHKATPPR' A
#
# COMPACT_ATOMS: atom_id res chain seq x y z
N GLY A 1 -7.42 -39.15 16.90
CA GLY A 1 -7.38 -38.41 18.17
C GLY A 1 -7.67 -36.94 17.87
N GLY A 2 -8.38 -36.23 18.75
CA GLY A 2 -8.70 -34.82 18.59
C GLY A 2 -8.01 -33.96 19.66
N SER A 3 -7.71 -32.70 19.33
CA SER A 3 -7.18 -31.69 20.23
C SER A 3 -8.21 -30.59 20.48
N VAL A 4 -8.12 -29.94 21.64
CA VAL A 4 -8.92 -28.76 22.00
C VAL A 4 -7.96 -27.67 22.46
N THR A 5 -8.20 -26.43 22.04
CA THR A 5 -7.50 -25.24 22.51
C THR A 5 -8.47 -24.31 23.22
N ALA A 6 -8.01 -23.64 24.29
CA ALA A 6 -8.73 -22.57 24.97
C ALA A 6 -7.87 -21.30 24.89
N PRO A 7 -8.31 -20.26 24.15
CA PRO A 7 -7.55 -19.02 24.05
C PRO A 7 -7.51 -18.31 25.41
N ASN A 8 -6.32 -17.88 25.84
CA ASN A 8 -6.08 -17.20 27.12
C ASN A 8 -5.36 -15.85 26.97
N LEU A 9 -5.20 -15.38 25.73
CA LEU A 9 -4.49 -14.15 25.40
C LEU A 9 -5.31 -13.34 24.41
N ALA A 10 -5.51 -12.08 24.77
CA ALA A 10 -6.25 -11.08 24.02
C ALA A 10 -5.30 -9.96 23.60
N PHE A 11 -5.51 -9.38 22.42
CA PHE A 11 -4.69 -8.30 21.89
C PHE A 11 -5.48 -6.99 21.90
N TYR A 12 -4.79 -5.87 22.14
CA TYR A 12 -5.38 -4.54 22.10
C TYR A 12 -4.60 -3.64 21.13
N ASN A 13 -5.30 -2.71 20.50
CA ASN A 13 -4.70 -1.79 19.52
C ASN A 13 -3.90 -0.67 20.21
N THR A 14 -3.25 0.20 19.41
CA THR A 14 -2.51 1.37 19.92
C THR A 14 -3.37 2.38 20.68
N GLU A 15 -4.70 2.26 20.59
CA GLU A 15 -5.70 3.08 21.27
C GLU A 15 -6.23 2.42 22.55
N LYS A 16 -5.64 1.29 22.98
CA LYS A 16 -6.00 0.52 24.18
C LYS A 16 -7.41 -0.08 24.15
N GLN A 17 -7.93 -0.39 22.96
CA GLN A 17 -9.17 -1.11 22.76
C GLN A 17 -8.88 -2.57 22.45
N TRP A 18 -9.72 -3.51 22.91
CA TRP A 18 -9.65 -4.92 22.47
C TRP A 18 -9.81 -4.98 20.97
N ASP A 19 -8.85 -5.60 20.28
CA ASP A 19 -8.75 -5.57 18.83
C ASP A 19 -9.17 -6.91 18.23
N VAL A 20 -10.05 -6.88 17.22
CA VAL A 20 -10.51 -8.05 16.45
C VAL A 20 -11.23 -9.13 17.29
N GLU A 21 -11.54 -8.88 18.57
CA GLU A 21 -12.32 -9.82 19.37
C GLU A 21 -13.79 -9.78 18.96
N ASN A 22 -14.30 -10.92 18.48
CA ASN A 22 -15.69 -11.10 18.02
C ASN A 22 -16.08 -10.30 16.75
N HIS A 23 -15.12 -9.61 16.10
CA HIS A 23 -15.30 -8.96 14.80
C HIS A 23 -13.98 -8.94 14.00
N GLY A 24 -14.04 -8.82 12.67
CA GLY A 24 -12.83 -8.72 11.84
C GLY A 24 -12.25 -7.30 11.78
N THR A 25 -11.14 -7.14 11.06
CA THR A 25 -10.67 -5.83 10.62
C THR A 25 -11.53 -5.34 9.47
N THR A 26 -12.12 -4.15 9.60
CA THR A 26 -12.96 -3.57 8.55
C THR A 26 -12.07 -3.03 7.42
N PRO A 27 -12.41 -3.26 6.14
CA PRO A 27 -11.64 -2.71 5.03
C PRO A 27 -11.86 -1.20 4.89
N ASP A 28 -10.83 -0.47 4.47
CA ASP A 28 -10.96 0.96 4.10
C ASP A 28 -11.81 1.13 2.83
N ILE A 29 -11.74 0.16 1.92
CA ILE A 29 -12.50 0.10 0.67
C ILE A 29 -13.09 -1.30 0.57
N GLU A 30 -14.42 -1.39 0.69
CA GLU A 30 -15.13 -2.65 0.54
C GLU A 30 -15.17 -3.07 -0.94
N VAL A 31 -14.70 -4.29 -1.20
CA VAL A 31 -14.66 -4.88 -2.55
C VAL A 31 -15.11 -6.33 -2.46
N GLU A 32 -16.29 -6.60 -3.00
CA GLU A 32 -16.84 -7.95 -3.03
C GLU A 32 -16.13 -8.83 -4.07
N ASN A 33 -15.85 -10.08 -3.70
CA ASN A 33 -15.33 -11.08 -4.63
C ASN A 33 -16.50 -11.73 -5.38
N ASP A 34 -17.09 -11.00 -6.34
CA ASP A 34 -18.20 -11.50 -7.15
C ASP A 34 -17.86 -12.86 -7.79
N PRO A 35 -18.58 -13.96 -7.45
CA PRO A 35 -18.31 -15.29 -7.96
C PRO A 35 -18.35 -15.37 -9.49
N ALA A 36 -19.20 -14.58 -10.16
CA ALA A 36 -19.28 -14.55 -11.61
C ALA A 36 -18.01 -13.96 -12.23
N LEU A 37 -17.43 -12.92 -11.63
CA LEU A 37 -16.17 -12.31 -12.07
C LEU A 37 -14.99 -13.22 -11.78
N VAL A 38 -14.92 -13.77 -10.57
CA VAL A 38 -13.85 -14.70 -10.17
C VAL A 38 -13.85 -15.94 -11.06
N ARG A 39 -15.03 -16.49 -11.40
CA ARG A 39 -15.16 -17.62 -12.33
C ARG A 39 -14.64 -17.28 -13.74
N GLN A 40 -14.66 -16.01 -14.13
CA GLN A 40 -14.09 -15.55 -15.41
C GLN A 40 -12.58 -15.30 -15.32
N GLY A 41 -11.93 -15.62 -14.20
CA GLY A 41 -10.51 -15.41 -13.97
C GLY A 41 -10.13 -13.97 -13.60
N ARG A 42 -11.12 -13.15 -13.23
CA ARG A 42 -10.89 -11.78 -12.74
C ARG A 42 -10.64 -11.75 -11.25
N ASP A 43 -9.94 -10.71 -10.80
CA ASP A 43 -9.70 -10.43 -9.39
C ASP A 43 -10.18 -9.00 -9.08
N PRO A 44 -11.44 -8.85 -8.62
CA PRO A 44 -12.01 -7.53 -8.32
C PRO A 44 -11.19 -6.73 -7.30
N GLN A 45 -10.57 -7.38 -6.33
CA GLN A 45 -9.78 -6.72 -5.29
C GLN A 45 -8.47 -6.17 -5.85
N LEU A 46 -7.74 -6.98 -6.63
CA LEU A 46 -6.51 -6.52 -7.27
C LEU A 46 -6.77 -5.42 -8.29
N GLU A 47 -7.83 -5.57 -9.11
CA GLU A 47 -8.24 -4.56 -10.08
C GLU A 47 -8.58 -3.23 -9.38
N LYS A 48 -9.32 -3.27 -8.28
CA LYS A 48 -9.64 -2.07 -7.51
C LYS A 48 -8.42 -1.44 -6.86
N ALA A 49 -7.50 -2.25 -6.34
CA ALA A 49 -6.25 -1.75 -5.76
C ALA A 49 -5.42 -0.98 -6.81
N VAL A 50 -5.30 -1.51 -8.03
CA VAL A 50 -4.60 -0.84 -9.13
C VAL A 50 -5.29 0.47 -9.53
N GLU A 51 -6.62 0.46 -9.66
CA GLU A 51 -7.41 1.67 -9.96
C GLU A 51 -7.14 2.78 -8.93
N VAL A 52 -7.25 2.46 -7.64
CA VAL A 52 -7.06 3.40 -6.53
C VAL A 52 -5.63 3.94 -6.49
N LEU A 53 -4.64 3.08 -6.71
CA LEU A 53 -3.23 3.50 -6.74
C LEU A 53 -2.94 4.45 -7.91
N LEU A 54 -3.43 4.14 -9.11
CA LEU A 54 -3.25 5.01 -10.27
C LEU A 54 -3.92 6.36 -10.07
N ASP A 55 -5.10 6.40 -9.47
CA ASP A 55 -5.77 7.66 -9.14
C ASP A 55 -5.05 8.46 -8.04
N SER A 56 -4.50 7.78 -7.03
CA SER A 56 -3.66 8.44 -6.01
C SER A 56 -2.40 9.05 -6.62
N LEU A 57 -1.75 8.38 -7.57
CA LEU A 57 -0.57 8.92 -8.27
C LEU A 57 -0.89 10.15 -9.12
N LYS A 58 -2.08 10.22 -9.73
CA LYS A 58 -2.52 11.43 -10.44
C LYS A 58 -2.74 12.60 -9.48
N ARG A 59 -3.30 12.34 -8.29
CA ARG A 59 -3.57 13.36 -7.27
C ARG A 59 -2.30 13.81 -6.55
N ASN A 60 -1.33 12.92 -6.39
CA ASN A 60 -0.05 13.18 -5.74
C ASN A 60 1.11 12.74 -6.65
N PRO A 61 1.47 13.55 -7.66
CA PRO A 61 2.53 13.20 -8.59
C PRO A 61 3.87 13.10 -7.87
N LEU A 62 4.68 12.12 -8.25
CA LEU A 62 6.01 11.94 -7.69
C LEU A 62 6.87 13.19 -7.96
N PRO A 63 7.72 13.60 -7.00
CA PRO A 63 8.65 14.71 -7.21
C PRO A 63 9.57 14.39 -8.39
N LYS A 64 9.65 15.31 -9.35
CA LYS A 64 10.65 15.23 -10.43
C LYS A 64 11.98 15.70 -9.86
N HIS A 65 12.95 14.80 -9.80
CA HIS A 65 14.33 15.18 -9.49
C HIS A 65 14.96 15.75 -10.76
N GLU A 66 15.31 17.03 -10.73
CA GLU A 66 16.11 17.64 -11.79
C GLU A 66 17.58 17.27 -11.57
N LYS A 67 18.21 16.74 -12.62
CA LYS A 67 19.65 16.48 -12.59
C LYS A 67 20.37 17.82 -12.63
N PRO A 68 21.21 18.16 -11.63
CA PRO A 68 21.97 19.40 -11.66
C PRO A 68 22.92 19.40 -12.86
N GLU A 69 23.20 20.59 -13.40
CA GLU A 69 24.21 20.75 -14.44
C GLU A 69 25.56 20.21 -13.95
N PHE A 70 26.31 19.58 -14.84
CA PHE A 70 27.63 19.07 -14.50
C PHE A 70 28.56 20.24 -14.15
N PRO A 71 29.31 20.16 -13.04
CA PRO A 71 30.27 21.19 -12.69
C PRO A 71 31.35 21.32 -13.77
N ASN A 72 31.55 22.54 -14.28
CA ASN A 72 32.63 22.85 -15.21
C ASN A 72 33.92 23.13 -14.42
N TYR A 73 34.84 22.16 -14.42
CA TYR A 73 36.15 22.28 -13.75
C TYR A 73 37.23 22.95 -14.62
N HIS A 74 36.92 23.35 -15.85
CA HIS A 74 37.86 24.08 -16.70
C HIS A 74 37.91 25.56 -16.29
N LYS A 75 38.73 25.87 -15.27
CA LYS A 75 39.18 27.25 -15.07
C LYS A 75 40.07 27.62 -16.24
N ALA A 76 39.70 28.66 -17.00
CA ALA A 76 40.60 29.24 -17.99
C ALA A 76 41.88 29.67 -17.28
N THR A 77 43.00 29.01 -17.58
CA THR A 77 44.32 29.42 -17.09
C THR A 77 44.57 30.84 -17.60
N PRO A 78 44.86 31.82 -16.73
CA PRO A 78 45.18 33.15 -17.21
C PRO A 78 46.44 33.07 -18.10
N PRO A 79 46.50 33.80 -19.22
CA PRO A 79 47.68 33.80 -20.09
C PRO A 79 48.90 34.34 -19.32
N ARG A 80 50.08 33.77 -19.61
CA ARG A 80 51.38 34.16 -19.05
C ARG A 80 51.79 35.56 -19.48
#